data_AF-A0A6P8PXN0-F1
#
_entry.id   AF-A0A6P8PXN0-F1
#
_cell.length_a   1.000
_cell.length_b   1.000
_cell.length_c   1.000
_cell.angle_alpha   90.00
_cell.angle_beta   90.00
_cell.angle_gamma   90.00
#
_symmetry.space_group_name_H-M   'P 1'
#
loop_
_entity.id
_entity.type
_entity.pdbx_description
1 polymer ?
#
loop_
_entity_poly.entity_id
_entity_poly.type
_entity_poly.pdbx_seq_one_letter_code
_entity_poly.pdbx_strand_id
1 'polypeptide(L)'
;MSSYRRLLCCKCTAVAAAAAAAVLRPPSLPPSVARCFTTLREQSRVVPFRPSRVAVVAKTTRYEFEQQRYRYAGLSEEELKELLALKGSSYNGLLERHNIHTRNVEHIVHSLRNDGIDVQLVKRREYDEETVRWADAIISAGGDGTMLLAASKILEKSKPVIGVNTDPERSEGHLCLPVRYTYAFPVALQKLYRGEFRWQWRQRIRIYLEGTGVNLTPVDLHEQQLSLEQHSRAHLNLQEHKSAEVSGPYLLPIRALNEVFIGESLSSRASYYEISVDDGPWEKQKSSGLNVCTGTGSKAWSYNINKMAFQAVDEVLKIAKKQEHLNVSLDRKLIEEVTKAYNDSLLYSPEEPKMMFSIREPIANRVFSSSHQRGFSSKVCLRSRCWDACMVVDGGTSFEFNDGAIASIMMDTEDALCTVLLDE
;
A
#
# COMPACT_ATOMS: atom_id res chain seq x y z
N MET A 1 -47.99 48.26 48.36
CA MET A 1 -48.04 46.78 48.36
C MET A 1 -46.60 46.28 48.37
N SER A 2 -45.92 46.27 49.53
CA SER A 2 -45.73 45.14 50.47
C SER A 2 -44.92 43.98 49.84
N SER A 3 -43.59 43.96 50.01
CA SER A 3 -42.82 43.19 51.02
C SER A 3 -42.74 41.68 50.72
N TYR A 4 -41.56 41.03 50.65
CA TYR A 4 -40.71 40.76 51.82
C TYR A 4 -39.28 40.34 51.45
N ARG A 5 -38.32 40.88 52.22
CA ARG A 5 -36.96 40.36 52.46
C ARG A 5 -36.99 39.09 53.29
N ARG A 6 -35.99 38.20 53.14
CA ARG A 6 -35.34 37.54 54.30
C ARG A 6 -33.84 37.37 54.06
N LEU A 7 -33.06 38.07 54.88
CA LEU A 7 -31.70 37.71 55.26
C LEU A 7 -31.74 36.47 56.15
N LEU A 8 -30.69 35.64 56.10
CA LEU A 8 -29.99 35.22 57.31
C LEU A 8 -28.54 34.85 56.99
N CYS A 9 -27.66 35.55 57.67
CA CYS A 9 -26.23 35.40 57.74
C CYS A 9 -25.91 34.44 58.90
N CYS A 10 -24.97 33.51 58.74
CA CYS A 10 -24.08 33.14 59.84
C CYS A 10 -22.73 32.66 59.30
N LYS A 11 -21.71 33.36 59.80
CA LYS A 11 -20.28 33.11 59.67
C LYS A 11 -19.91 31.79 60.35
N CYS A 12 -18.90 31.08 59.82
CA CYS A 12 -17.73 30.70 60.63
C CYS A 12 -16.55 30.24 59.75
N THR A 13 -15.44 30.95 59.96
CA THR A 13 -14.03 30.51 60.00
C THR A 13 -13.37 29.98 58.73
N ALA A 14 -12.50 30.86 58.21
CA ALA A 14 -11.34 30.60 57.40
C ALA A 14 -10.35 29.61 58.06
N VAL A 15 -9.74 28.77 57.23
CA VAL A 15 -8.32 28.42 57.35
C VAL A 15 -7.70 28.65 55.98
N ALA A 16 -6.87 29.69 55.90
CA ALA A 16 -5.97 29.92 54.80
C ALA A 16 -4.76 29.00 54.94
N ALA A 17 -4.31 28.39 53.85
CA ALA A 17 -2.94 27.96 53.71
C ALA A 17 -2.52 28.11 52.24
N ALA A 18 -1.66 29.11 52.02
CA ALA A 18 -0.95 29.35 50.79
C ALA A 18 -0.01 28.17 50.47
N ALA A 19 0.10 27.80 49.20
CA ALA A 19 1.25 27.06 48.70
C ALA A 19 1.61 27.63 47.32
N ALA A 20 2.78 28.26 47.30
CA ALA A 20 3.39 28.91 46.15
C ALA A 20 3.64 27.91 45.01
N ALA A 21 3.50 28.40 43.78
CA ALA A 21 3.94 27.73 42.57
C ALA A 21 5.47 27.62 42.58
N ALA A 22 5.98 26.48 43.07
CA ALA A 22 7.37 26.10 42.93
C ALA A 22 7.56 25.38 41.58
N VAL A 23 8.37 25.98 40.73
CA VAL A 23 8.88 25.41 39.48
C VAL A 23 9.64 24.12 39.79
N LEU A 24 9.07 22.97 39.43
CA LEU A 24 9.74 21.69 39.52
C LEU A 24 10.77 21.56 38.38
N ARG A 25 12.04 21.75 38.70
CA ARG A 25 13.17 21.26 37.89
C ARG A 25 13.15 19.72 37.86
N PRO A 26 13.44 19.07 36.73
CA PRO A 26 13.59 17.62 36.69
C PRO A 26 14.82 17.18 37.51
N PRO A 27 14.78 16.03 38.18
CA PRO A 27 15.91 15.56 38.97
C PRO A 27 17.05 15.13 38.04
N SER A 28 18.26 15.58 38.37
CA SER A 28 19.52 15.17 37.75
C SER A 28 19.78 13.67 37.99
N LEU A 29 19.94 12.91 36.91
CA LEU A 29 20.37 11.50 36.94
C LEU A 29 21.82 11.38 37.46
N PRO A 30 22.14 10.40 38.32
CA PRO A 30 23.50 10.13 38.76
C PRO A 30 24.35 9.49 37.63
N PRO A 31 25.66 9.79 37.55
CA PRO A 31 26.52 9.30 36.49
C PRO A 31 27.05 7.89 36.80
N SER A 32 26.27 6.84 36.50
CA SER A 32 26.81 5.46 36.55
C SER A 32 26.03 4.40 35.76
N VAL A 33 25.37 4.76 34.65
CA VAL A 33 24.82 3.77 33.70
C VAL A 33 25.38 4.03 32.29
N ALA A 34 26.70 4.16 32.22
CA ALA A 34 27.46 4.14 30.98
C ALA A 34 28.37 2.91 31.01
N ARG A 35 27.76 1.72 30.86
CA ARG A 35 28.38 0.42 30.50
C ARG A 35 27.38 -0.72 30.71
N CYS A 36 26.35 -0.82 29.85
CA CYS A 36 25.69 -2.10 29.54
C CYS A 36 24.66 -1.96 28.39
N PHE A 37 25.01 -1.25 27.32
CA PHE A 37 24.20 -1.20 26.08
C PHE A 37 24.96 -1.73 24.86
N THR A 38 25.88 -2.65 25.11
CA THR A 38 26.49 -3.50 24.10
C THR A 38 26.28 -4.94 24.59
N THR A 39 25.76 -5.80 23.70
CA THR A 39 25.44 -7.24 23.88
C THR A 39 24.04 -7.61 24.37
N LEU A 40 23.02 -7.22 23.61
CA LEU A 40 21.87 -8.10 23.31
C LEU A 40 21.51 -7.98 21.81
N ARG A 41 22.52 -8.16 20.94
CA ARG A 41 22.27 -8.75 19.62
C ARG A 41 22.30 -10.26 19.86
N GLU A 42 21.17 -10.83 20.29
CA GLU A 42 20.92 -12.22 19.96
C GLU A 42 20.89 -12.27 18.43
N GLN A 43 22.03 -12.62 17.83
CA GLN A 43 22.07 -13.16 16.49
C GLN A 43 21.29 -14.47 16.54
N SER A 44 19.97 -14.39 16.42
CA SER A 44 19.16 -15.50 15.94
C SER A 44 19.77 -15.85 14.58
N ARG A 45 20.63 -16.88 14.56
CA ARG A 45 21.25 -17.38 13.33
C ARG A 45 20.11 -17.83 12.44
N VAL A 46 19.73 -16.98 11.48
CA VAL A 46 18.72 -17.30 10.51
C VAL A 46 19.21 -18.52 9.74
N VAL A 47 18.34 -19.52 9.58
CA VAL A 47 18.66 -20.74 8.88
C VAL A 47 19.06 -20.38 7.43
N PRO A 48 20.18 -20.90 6.92
CA PRO A 48 20.55 -20.77 5.51
C PRO A 48 19.37 -21.05 4.57
N PHE A 49 19.14 -20.18 3.60
CA PHE A 49 18.08 -20.37 2.61
C PHE A 49 18.67 -20.82 1.27
N ARG A 50 18.45 -22.08 0.89
CA ARG A 50 18.98 -22.68 -0.35
C ARG A 50 17.84 -23.35 -1.14
N PRO A 51 17.10 -22.59 -1.98
CA PRO A 51 16.04 -23.17 -2.79
C PRO A 51 16.63 -24.07 -3.88
N SER A 52 15.94 -25.16 -4.22
CA SER A 52 16.31 -26.02 -5.35
C SER A 52 15.59 -25.61 -6.63
N ARG A 53 14.38 -25.07 -6.51
CA ARG A 53 13.56 -24.56 -7.62
C ARG A 53 13.16 -23.12 -7.38
N VAL A 54 13.37 -22.26 -8.38
CA VAL A 54 13.03 -20.83 -8.31
C VAL A 54 12.26 -20.42 -9.56
N ALA A 55 11.10 -19.81 -9.38
CA ALA A 55 10.41 -19.13 -10.47
C ALA A 55 10.82 -17.65 -10.50
N VAL A 56 11.32 -17.19 -11.64
CA VAL A 56 11.64 -15.78 -11.89
C VAL A 56 10.48 -15.17 -12.67
N VAL A 57 9.75 -14.25 -12.04
CA VAL A 57 8.64 -13.52 -12.64
C VAL A 57 9.18 -12.21 -13.22
N ALA A 58 9.35 -12.14 -14.53
CA ALA A 58 9.88 -10.98 -15.22
C ALA A 58 8.79 -9.98 -15.60
N LYS A 59 9.11 -8.68 -15.49
CA LYS A 59 8.21 -7.61 -15.95
C LYS A 59 8.04 -7.69 -17.48
N THR A 60 6.83 -7.51 -17.96
CA THR A 60 6.64 -7.14 -19.37
C THR A 60 7.02 -5.67 -19.52
N THR A 61 8.04 -5.40 -20.32
CA THR A 61 8.50 -4.02 -20.55
C THR A 61 7.48 -3.27 -21.41
N ARG A 62 7.47 -1.93 -21.30
CA ARG A 62 6.61 -1.11 -22.18
C ARG A 62 6.94 -1.34 -23.66
N TYR A 63 8.21 -1.53 -24.01
CA TYR A 63 8.63 -1.89 -25.36
C TYR A 63 7.93 -3.16 -25.86
N GLU A 64 8.02 -4.26 -25.10
CA GLU A 64 7.35 -5.53 -25.45
C GLU A 64 5.84 -5.40 -25.50
N PHE A 65 5.24 -4.64 -24.58
CA PHE A 65 3.81 -4.40 -24.56
C PHE A 65 3.33 -3.71 -25.84
N GLU A 66 4.00 -2.61 -26.24
CA GLU A 66 3.68 -1.91 -27.49
C GLU A 66 3.89 -2.87 -28.68
N GLN A 67 5.02 -3.59 -28.74
CA GLN A 67 5.26 -4.58 -29.80
C GLN A 67 4.15 -5.63 -29.89
N GLN A 68 3.71 -6.21 -28.77
CA GLN A 68 2.63 -7.19 -28.76
C GLN A 68 1.34 -6.58 -29.29
N ARG A 69 0.94 -5.42 -28.76
CA ARG A 69 -0.27 -4.70 -29.17
C ARG A 69 -0.29 -4.40 -30.67
N TYR A 70 0.86 -4.04 -31.24
CA TYR A 70 0.95 -3.62 -32.64
C TYR A 70 1.26 -4.75 -33.62
N ARG A 71 1.92 -5.84 -33.18
CA ARG A 71 2.04 -7.07 -33.99
C ARG A 71 0.67 -7.69 -34.27
N TYR A 72 -0.27 -7.64 -33.31
CA TYR A 72 -1.66 -8.03 -33.58
C TYR A 72 -2.35 -7.15 -34.63
N ALA A 73 -1.87 -5.92 -34.86
CA ALA A 73 -2.39 -5.01 -35.88
C ALA A 73 -1.66 -5.11 -37.23
N GLY A 74 -0.65 -5.98 -37.37
CA GLY A 74 0.08 -6.21 -38.62
C GLY A 74 1.07 -5.11 -39.02
N LEU A 75 1.46 -4.22 -38.10
CA LEU A 75 2.35 -3.09 -38.38
C LEU A 75 3.82 -3.51 -38.46
N SER A 76 4.57 -2.84 -39.33
CA SER A 76 6.03 -2.89 -39.44
C SER A 76 6.73 -2.18 -38.27
N GLU A 77 8.05 -2.36 -38.15
CA GLU A 77 8.85 -1.71 -37.09
C GLU A 77 8.94 -0.19 -37.31
N GLU A 78 8.97 0.24 -38.57
CA GLU A 78 9.00 1.64 -39.00
C GLU A 78 7.71 2.35 -38.60
N GLU A 79 6.55 1.75 -38.88
CA GLU A 79 5.26 2.30 -38.48
C GLU A 79 5.13 2.38 -36.95
N LEU A 80 5.68 1.40 -36.22
CA LEU A 80 5.74 1.44 -34.76
C LEU A 80 6.56 2.64 -34.25
N LYS A 81 7.70 2.93 -34.88
CA LYS A 81 8.53 4.09 -34.53
C LYS A 81 7.77 5.40 -34.74
N GLU A 82 7.09 5.55 -35.86
CA GLU A 82 6.28 6.73 -36.17
C GLU A 82 5.11 6.90 -35.20
N LEU A 83 4.38 5.82 -34.91
CA LEU A 83 3.27 5.84 -33.95
C LEU A 83 3.70 6.22 -32.54
N LEU A 84 4.84 5.68 -32.07
CA LEU A 84 5.38 6.05 -30.77
C LEU A 84 5.82 7.52 -30.74
N ALA A 85 6.43 8.03 -31.81
CA ALA A 85 6.81 9.42 -31.93
C ALA A 85 5.59 10.36 -31.89
N LEU A 86 4.50 10.01 -32.59
CA LEU A 86 3.23 10.75 -32.54
C LEU A 86 2.62 10.80 -31.13
N LYS A 87 2.83 9.75 -30.32
CA LYS A 87 2.46 9.71 -28.90
C LYS A 87 3.47 10.39 -27.96
N GLY A 88 4.53 11.02 -28.49
CA GLY A 88 5.59 11.64 -27.70
C GLY A 88 6.52 10.63 -27.00
N SER A 89 6.58 9.38 -27.44
CA SER A 89 7.40 8.31 -26.88
C SER A 89 8.61 8.00 -27.76
N SER A 90 9.79 7.89 -27.14
CA SER A 90 11.03 7.53 -27.86
C SER A 90 11.17 6.01 -28.00
N TYR A 91 11.10 5.50 -29.24
CA TYR A 91 11.35 4.08 -29.54
C TYR A 91 12.71 3.61 -29.01
N ASN A 92 13.77 4.35 -29.33
CA ASN A 92 15.14 4.01 -28.91
C ASN A 92 15.27 4.02 -27.38
N GLY A 93 14.62 4.96 -26.70
CA GLY A 93 14.59 4.99 -25.24
C GLY A 93 13.85 3.78 -24.65
N LEU A 94 12.74 3.34 -25.25
CA LEU A 94 12.04 2.13 -24.82
C LEU A 94 12.88 0.87 -25.05
N LEU A 95 13.54 0.76 -26.22
CA LEU A 95 14.40 -0.36 -26.57
C LEU A 95 15.64 -0.44 -25.66
N GLU A 96 16.29 0.69 -25.37
CA GLU A 96 17.43 0.75 -24.44
C GLU A 96 17.03 0.21 -23.06
N ARG A 97 15.89 0.65 -22.52
CA ARG A 97 15.40 0.21 -21.22
C ARG A 97 14.96 -1.25 -21.22
N HIS A 98 14.41 -1.73 -22.34
CA HIS A 98 14.14 -3.14 -22.55
C HIS A 98 15.45 -3.95 -22.48
N ASN A 99 16.50 -3.53 -23.18
CA ASN A 99 17.78 -4.22 -23.19
C ASN A 99 18.44 -4.25 -21.79
N ILE A 100 18.39 -3.14 -21.05
CA ILE A 100 18.87 -3.08 -19.65
C ILE A 100 18.11 -4.09 -18.78
N HIS A 101 16.77 -4.08 -18.86
CA HIS A 101 15.93 -5.02 -18.12
C HIS A 101 16.26 -6.48 -18.47
N THR A 102 16.27 -6.83 -19.76
CA THR A 102 16.53 -8.19 -20.24
C THR A 102 17.90 -8.68 -19.80
N ARG A 103 18.94 -7.85 -19.92
CA ARG A 103 20.29 -8.18 -19.44
C ARG A 103 20.31 -8.49 -17.93
N ASN A 104 19.61 -7.70 -17.13
CA ASN A 104 19.55 -7.91 -15.69
C ASN A 104 18.72 -9.15 -15.31
N VAL A 105 17.64 -9.45 -16.03
CA VAL A 105 16.89 -10.71 -15.88
C VAL A 105 17.78 -11.91 -16.22
N GLU A 106 18.48 -11.86 -17.35
CA GLU A 106 19.45 -12.89 -17.74
C GLU A 106 20.53 -13.06 -16.69
N HIS A 107 21.08 -11.98 -16.14
CA HIS A 107 22.07 -12.03 -15.07
C HIS A 107 21.55 -12.80 -13.84
N ILE A 108 20.31 -12.54 -13.41
CA ILE A 108 19.66 -13.25 -12.30
C ILE A 108 19.54 -14.75 -12.63
N VAL A 109 18.96 -15.08 -13.79
CA VAL A 109 18.72 -16.47 -14.22
C VAL A 109 20.01 -17.25 -14.34
N HIS A 110 21.04 -16.69 -14.98
CA HIS A 110 22.36 -17.33 -15.10
C HIS A 110 23.00 -17.56 -13.74
N SER A 111 22.92 -16.58 -12.82
CA SER A 111 23.47 -16.72 -11.47
C SER A 111 22.83 -17.88 -10.70
N LEU A 112 21.51 -18.03 -10.78
CA LEU A 112 20.79 -19.14 -10.15
C LEU A 112 21.18 -20.49 -10.76
N ARG A 113 21.18 -20.59 -12.09
CA ARG A 113 21.51 -21.83 -12.80
C ARG A 113 22.95 -22.28 -12.58
N ASN A 114 23.90 -21.33 -12.50
CA ASN A 114 25.30 -21.62 -12.20
C ASN A 114 25.48 -22.24 -10.80
N ASP A 115 24.60 -21.90 -9.86
CA ASP A 115 24.57 -22.49 -8.51
C ASP A 115 23.72 -23.77 -8.45
N GLY A 116 23.32 -24.32 -9.60
CA GLY A 116 22.60 -25.59 -9.72
C GLY A 116 21.10 -25.51 -9.41
N ILE A 117 20.52 -24.31 -9.35
CA ILE A 117 19.09 -24.10 -9.15
C ILE A 117 18.34 -24.37 -10.45
N ASP A 118 17.23 -25.10 -10.37
CA ASP A 118 16.27 -25.24 -11.47
C ASP A 118 15.40 -23.98 -11.55
N VAL A 119 15.36 -23.35 -12.73
CA VAL A 119 14.78 -22.01 -12.93
C VAL A 119 13.75 -21.99 -14.03
N GLN A 120 12.52 -21.63 -13.66
CA GLN A 120 11.46 -21.25 -14.60
C GLN A 120 11.41 -19.72 -14.72
N LEU A 121 11.64 -19.21 -15.92
CA LEU A 121 11.44 -17.79 -16.23
C LEU A 121 10.04 -17.63 -16.83
N VAL A 122 9.18 -16.87 -16.16
CA VAL A 122 7.79 -16.66 -16.57
C VAL A 122 7.45 -15.17 -16.64
N LYS A 123 6.48 -14.82 -17.47
CA LYS A 123 5.86 -13.48 -17.50
C LYS A 123 4.44 -13.53 -16.93
N ARG A 124 3.78 -12.36 -16.84
CA ARG A 124 2.43 -12.22 -16.27
C ARG A 124 1.42 -13.29 -16.73
N ARG A 125 1.37 -13.59 -18.03
CA ARG A 125 0.41 -14.55 -18.61
C ARG A 125 0.69 -16.01 -18.24
N GLU A 126 1.93 -16.31 -17.92
CA GLU A 126 2.39 -17.67 -17.58
C GLU A 126 2.49 -17.85 -16.06
N TYR A 127 2.44 -16.76 -15.29
CA TYR A 127 2.56 -16.80 -13.83
C TYR A 127 1.21 -17.14 -13.18
N ASP A 128 1.08 -18.40 -12.78
CA ASP A 128 -0.12 -18.97 -12.20
C ASP A 128 0.15 -19.75 -10.90
N GLU A 129 -0.88 -20.40 -10.37
CA GLU A 129 -0.76 -21.18 -9.14
C GLU A 129 0.13 -22.42 -9.29
N GLU A 130 0.23 -23.00 -10.49
CA GLU A 130 1.08 -24.15 -10.74
C GLU A 130 2.56 -23.75 -10.63
N THR A 131 2.91 -22.60 -11.22
CA THR A 131 4.23 -21.99 -11.09
C THR A 131 4.59 -21.75 -9.61
N VAL A 132 3.65 -21.21 -8.83
CA VAL A 132 3.84 -20.96 -7.38
C VAL A 132 4.05 -22.26 -6.61
N ARG A 133 3.25 -23.31 -6.88
CA ARG A 133 3.39 -24.61 -6.23
C ARG A 133 4.70 -25.31 -6.58
N TRP A 134 5.16 -25.17 -7.82
CA TRP A 134 6.41 -25.77 -8.29
C TRP A 134 7.65 -25.16 -7.62
N ALA A 135 7.68 -23.84 -7.42
CA ALA A 135 8.88 -23.15 -6.92
C ALA A 135 9.03 -23.21 -5.39
N ASP A 136 10.25 -23.31 -4.89
CA ASP A 136 10.55 -23.17 -3.46
C ASP A 136 10.63 -21.68 -3.06
N ALA A 137 10.95 -20.81 -4.02
CA ALA A 137 10.97 -19.35 -3.88
C ALA A 137 10.54 -18.66 -5.18
N ILE A 138 9.96 -17.47 -5.05
CA ILE A 138 9.67 -16.60 -6.20
C ILE A 138 10.66 -15.42 -6.21
N ILE A 139 11.22 -15.12 -7.37
CA ILE A 139 12.00 -13.90 -7.60
C ILE A 139 11.21 -13.00 -8.54
N SER A 140 10.81 -11.81 -8.09
CA SER A 140 10.21 -10.82 -8.98
C SER A 140 11.31 -9.97 -9.62
N ALA A 141 11.51 -10.09 -10.92
CA ALA A 141 12.53 -9.35 -11.67
C ALA A 141 11.89 -8.15 -12.38
N GLY A 142 11.90 -6.99 -11.73
CA GLY A 142 11.10 -5.83 -12.14
C GLY A 142 11.06 -4.75 -11.06
N GLY A 143 10.15 -3.80 -11.16
CA GLY A 143 9.92 -2.83 -10.08
C GLY A 143 8.90 -3.32 -9.06
N ASP A 144 8.41 -2.42 -8.22
CA ASP A 144 7.40 -2.75 -7.19
C ASP A 144 6.12 -3.36 -7.78
N GLY A 145 5.67 -2.92 -8.96
CA GLY A 145 4.51 -3.53 -9.63
C GLY A 145 4.70 -5.01 -10.01
N THR A 146 5.93 -5.43 -10.29
CA THR A 146 6.24 -6.85 -10.54
C THR A 146 6.27 -7.64 -9.24
N MET A 147 6.69 -7.01 -8.14
CA MET A 147 6.59 -7.59 -6.80
C MET A 147 5.12 -7.79 -6.37
N LEU A 148 4.25 -6.82 -6.63
CA LEU A 148 2.80 -6.95 -6.38
C LEU A 148 2.18 -8.09 -7.19
N LEU A 149 2.53 -8.20 -8.48
CA LEU A 149 2.12 -9.33 -9.31
C LEU A 149 2.57 -10.67 -8.70
N ALA A 150 3.85 -10.79 -8.36
CA ALA A 150 4.38 -12.00 -7.73
C ALA A 150 3.62 -12.34 -6.43
N ALA A 151 3.45 -11.37 -5.54
CA ALA A 151 2.77 -11.53 -4.25
C ALA A 151 1.28 -11.91 -4.39
N SER A 152 0.60 -11.47 -5.45
CA SER A 152 -0.85 -11.66 -5.65
C SER A 152 -1.29 -13.13 -5.71
N LYS A 153 -0.40 -14.02 -6.12
CA LYS A 153 -0.65 -15.47 -6.23
C LYS A 153 -0.13 -16.27 -5.02
N ILE A 154 0.53 -15.63 -4.06
CA ILE A 154 1.07 -16.31 -2.88
C ILE A 154 0.03 -16.34 -1.77
N LEU A 155 -0.50 -17.51 -1.45
CA LEU A 155 -1.38 -17.69 -0.29
C LEU A 155 -0.67 -18.33 0.91
N GLU A 156 0.42 -19.06 0.67
CA GLU A 156 1.21 -19.70 1.71
C GLU A 156 2.16 -18.72 2.38
N LYS A 157 1.99 -18.49 3.69
CA LYS A 157 2.86 -17.61 4.51
C LYS A 157 4.34 -17.97 4.48
N SER A 158 4.66 -19.25 4.27
CA SER A 158 6.04 -19.74 4.23
C SER A 158 6.72 -19.56 2.88
N LYS A 159 5.99 -19.28 1.80
CA LYS A 159 6.54 -19.15 0.45
C LYS A 159 7.29 -17.82 0.29
N PRO A 160 8.62 -17.82 0.15
CA PRO A 160 9.39 -16.59 0.05
C PRO A 160 9.23 -15.89 -1.29
N VAL A 161 9.14 -14.57 -1.26
CA VAL A 161 9.23 -13.72 -2.45
C VAL A 161 10.37 -12.72 -2.30
N ILE A 162 11.26 -12.67 -3.30
CA ILE A 162 12.44 -11.81 -3.31
C ILE A 162 12.34 -10.87 -4.52
N GLY A 163 12.25 -9.57 -4.27
CA GLY A 163 12.20 -8.58 -5.34
C GLY A 163 13.58 -8.14 -5.80
N VAL A 164 13.84 -8.10 -7.11
CA VAL A 164 15.07 -7.56 -7.69
C VAL A 164 14.72 -6.48 -8.71
N ASN A 165 15.16 -5.25 -8.43
CA ASN A 165 14.93 -4.12 -9.31
C ASN A 165 15.81 -4.24 -10.57
N THR A 166 15.20 -4.48 -11.72
CA THR A 166 15.94 -4.71 -12.97
C THR A 166 16.24 -3.44 -13.78
N ASP A 167 15.75 -2.27 -13.36
CA ASP A 167 16.06 -0.97 -13.99
C ASP A 167 16.03 0.16 -12.93
N PRO A 168 17.01 0.17 -12.00
CA PRO A 168 17.02 1.07 -10.84
C PRO A 168 17.19 2.55 -11.19
N GLU A 169 17.64 2.88 -12.41
CA GLU A 169 17.71 4.27 -12.88
C GLU A 169 16.32 4.89 -13.12
N ARG A 170 15.28 4.07 -13.30
CA ARG A 170 13.91 4.51 -13.61
C ARG A 170 12.91 4.22 -12.51
N SER A 171 13.29 3.43 -11.51
CA SER A 171 12.40 3.00 -10.43
C SER A 171 13.19 2.86 -9.14
N GLU A 172 12.66 3.37 -8.04
CA GLU A 172 13.28 3.23 -6.72
C GLU A 172 13.27 1.77 -6.24
N GLY A 173 12.14 1.07 -6.42
CA GLY A 173 11.99 -0.34 -6.04
C GLY A 173 11.96 -0.54 -4.53
N HIS A 174 11.03 0.10 -3.81
CA HIS A 174 10.94 0.05 -2.35
C HIS A 174 10.70 -1.36 -1.77
N LEU A 175 10.17 -2.27 -2.58
CA LEU A 175 9.90 -3.66 -2.20
C LEU A 175 11.02 -4.62 -2.63
N CYS A 176 11.99 -4.13 -3.39
CA CYS A 176 13.09 -4.93 -3.90
C CYS A 176 14.30 -4.90 -2.96
N LEU A 177 15.24 -5.83 -3.19
CA LEU A 177 16.56 -5.81 -2.58
C LEU A 177 17.29 -4.48 -2.89
N PRO A 178 18.24 -4.06 -2.04
CA PRO A 178 19.07 -2.88 -2.31
C PRO A 178 19.64 -2.86 -3.73
N VAL A 179 19.61 -1.68 -4.36
CA VAL A 179 19.92 -1.46 -5.79
C VAL A 179 21.23 -2.11 -6.26
N ARG A 180 22.25 -2.14 -5.41
CA ARG A 180 23.53 -2.78 -5.74
C ARG A 180 23.40 -4.27 -6.12
N TYR A 181 22.39 -4.98 -5.59
CA TYR A 181 22.17 -6.39 -5.83
C TYR A 181 21.54 -6.68 -7.19
N THR A 182 21.08 -5.66 -7.91
CA THR A 182 20.75 -5.77 -9.34
C THR A 182 21.97 -6.20 -10.15
N TYR A 183 23.13 -5.60 -9.87
CA TYR A 183 24.39 -5.84 -10.59
C TYR A 183 25.27 -6.89 -9.91
N ALA A 184 25.09 -7.09 -8.61
CA ALA A 184 25.84 -8.04 -7.79
C ALA A 184 24.92 -9.15 -7.25
N PHE A 185 24.02 -9.67 -8.09
CA PHE A 185 23.03 -10.68 -7.66
C PHE A 185 23.67 -11.95 -7.07
N PRO A 186 24.79 -12.49 -7.58
CA PRO A 186 25.51 -13.59 -6.94
C PRO A 186 25.89 -13.30 -5.48
N VAL A 187 26.22 -12.06 -5.14
CA VAL A 187 26.55 -11.67 -3.76
C VAL A 187 25.31 -11.73 -2.87
N ALA A 188 24.15 -11.31 -3.37
CA ALA A 188 22.88 -11.48 -2.65
C ALA A 188 22.61 -12.97 -2.39
N LEU A 189 22.75 -13.80 -3.42
CA LEU A 189 22.52 -15.25 -3.33
C LEU A 189 23.43 -15.92 -2.29
N GLN A 190 24.72 -15.58 -2.27
CA GLN A 190 25.65 -16.07 -1.25
C GLN A 190 25.27 -15.63 0.18
N LYS A 191 24.74 -14.41 0.35
CA LYS A 191 24.22 -13.98 1.66
C LYS A 191 23.01 -14.81 2.10
N LEU A 192 22.09 -15.12 1.19
CA LEU A 192 20.96 -16.02 1.48
C LEU A 192 21.45 -17.41 1.92
N TYR A 193 22.44 -17.95 1.21
CA TYR A 193 23.01 -19.27 1.48
C TYR A 193 23.78 -19.38 2.80
N ARG A 194 24.20 -18.24 3.35
CA ARG A 194 24.92 -18.15 4.62
C ARG A 194 24.02 -17.73 5.78
N GLY A 195 22.74 -17.39 5.52
CA GLY A 195 21.85 -16.83 6.53
C GLY A 195 22.17 -15.38 6.91
N GLU A 196 22.88 -14.64 6.05
CA GLU A 196 23.24 -13.22 6.26
C GLU A 196 22.11 -12.29 5.81
N PHE A 197 20.90 -12.51 6.32
CA PHE A 197 19.70 -11.76 5.96
C PHE A 197 18.66 -11.85 7.08
N ARG A 198 17.59 -11.06 7.00
CA ARG A 198 16.43 -11.14 7.89
C ARG A 198 15.17 -11.48 7.10
N TRP A 199 14.38 -12.43 7.60
CA TRP A 199 13.01 -12.63 7.13
C TRP A 199 12.12 -11.47 7.59
N GLN A 200 11.28 -10.98 6.68
CA GLN A 200 10.30 -9.94 6.95
C GLN A 200 8.91 -10.42 6.54
N TRP A 201 7.97 -10.43 7.49
CA TRP A 201 6.58 -10.83 7.27
C TRP A 201 5.71 -9.61 7.06
N ARG A 202 5.52 -9.25 5.79
CA ARG A 202 4.71 -8.10 5.40
C ARG A 202 3.25 -8.44 5.53
N GLN A 203 2.55 -7.72 6.39
CA GLN A 203 1.13 -7.92 6.61
C GLN A 203 0.36 -7.58 5.33
N ARG A 204 -0.71 -8.33 5.07
CA ARG A 204 -1.56 -8.16 3.90
C ARG A 204 -3.02 -8.05 4.32
N ILE A 205 -3.81 -7.36 3.51
CA ILE A 205 -5.24 -7.19 3.74
C ILE A 205 -6.00 -8.40 3.19
N ARG A 206 -6.83 -8.99 4.05
CA ARG A 206 -7.84 -9.98 3.71
C ARG A 206 -9.17 -9.30 3.39
N ILE A 207 -9.90 -9.85 2.43
CA ILE A 207 -11.18 -9.29 1.98
C ILE A 207 -12.21 -10.40 1.85
N TYR A 208 -13.38 -10.18 2.45
CA TYR A 208 -14.59 -10.93 2.18
C TYR A 208 -15.58 -10.07 1.41
N LEU A 209 -16.23 -10.64 0.39
CA LEU A 209 -17.30 -9.99 -0.38
C LEU A 209 -18.62 -10.72 -0.19
N GLU A 210 -19.71 -9.96 -0.07
CA GLU A 210 -21.08 -10.48 -0.03
C GLU A 210 -22.10 -9.45 -0.55
N GLY A 211 -23.37 -9.85 -0.64
CA GLY A 211 -24.48 -8.98 -1.04
C GLY A 211 -24.86 -9.09 -2.52
N THR A 212 -25.79 -8.24 -2.97
CA THR A 212 -26.44 -8.34 -4.30
C THR A 212 -25.73 -7.55 -5.41
N GLY A 213 -24.69 -6.77 -5.08
CA GLY A 213 -23.97 -5.88 -6.01
C GLY A 213 -22.51 -6.28 -6.26
N VAL A 214 -22.16 -7.55 -6.04
CA VAL A 214 -20.79 -8.07 -6.21
C VAL A 214 -20.70 -9.01 -7.41
N ASN A 215 -19.59 -8.91 -8.15
CA ASN A 215 -19.17 -9.92 -9.11
C ASN A 215 -17.81 -10.48 -8.64
N LEU A 216 -17.76 -11.77 -8.36
CA LEU A 216 -16.54 -12.45 -7.90
C LEU A 216 -15.52 -12.66 -9.01
N THR A 217 -15.89 -12.40 -10.28
CA THR A 217 -14.98 -12.49 -11.41
C THR A 217 -14.05 -11.28 -11.43
N PRO A 218 -12.74 -11.46 -11.19
CA PRO A 218 -11.79 -10.35 -11.21
C PRO A 218 -11.53 -9.85 -12.64
N VAL A 219 -11.24 -8.56 -12.76
CA VAL A 219 -10.70 -7.94 -13.99
C VAL A 219 -9.23 -7.56 -13.73
N ASP A 220 -8.30 -8.07 -14.54
CA ASP A 220 -6.89 -7.63 -14.53
C ASP A 220 -6.75 -6.32 -15.29
N LEU A 221 -6.48 -5.23 -14.55
CA LEU A 221 -6.37 -3.89 -15.10
C LEU A 221 -5.10 -3.68 -15.95
N HIS A 222 -4.05 -4.47 -15.73
CA HIS A 222 -2.79 -4.33 -16.47
C HIS A 222 -2.84 -4.92 -17.87
N GLU A 223 -3.58 -6.01 -18.06
CA GLU A 223 -3.74 -6.60 -19.39
C GLU A 223 -4.61 -5.74 -20.30
N GLN A 224 -5.56 -5.03 -19.70
CA GLN A 224 -6.65 -4.48 -20.48
C GLN A 224 -6.54 -2.97 -20.78
N GLN A 225 -5.70 -2.20 -20.06
CA GLN A 225 -5.54 -0.72 -20.22
C GLN A 225 -6.82 -0.03 -20.73
N LEU A 226 -7.93 -0.34 -20.06
CA LEU A 226 -9.27 -0.11 -20.59
C LEU A 226 -9.59 1.38 -20.61
N SER A 227 -10.22 1.86 -21.68
CA SER A 227 -11.04 3.07 -21.58
C SER A 227 -12.19 2.84 -20.59
N LEU A 228 -12.82 3.91 -20.08
CA LEU A 228 -13.97 3.76 -19.18
C LEU A 228 -15.08 2.88 -19.80
N GLU A 229 -15.38 3.07 -21.09
CA GLU A 229 -16.36 2.22 -21.78
C GLU A 229 -15.90 0.77 -21.87
N GLN A 230 -14.62 0.52 -22.10
CA GLN A 230 -14.08 -0.84 -22.13
C GLN A 230 -14.06 -1.45 -20.73
N HIS A 231 -13.83 -0.67 -19.68
CA HIS A 231 -13.88 -1.11 -18.28
C HIS A 231 -15.31 -1.50 -17.90
N SER A 232 -16.28 -0.62 -18.15
CA SER A 232 -17.70 -0.93 -17.94
C SER A 232 -18.12 -2.14 -18.78
N ARG A 233 -17.69 -2.25 -20.05
CA ARG A 233 -17.96 -3.43 -20.90
C ARG A 233 -17.27 -4.69 -20.42
N ALA A 234 -16.08 -4.63 -19.80
CA ALA A 234 -15.43 -5.81 -19.26
C ALA A 234 -16.25 -6.41 -18.12
N HIS A 235 -16.79 -5.56 -17.24
CA HIS A 235 -17.71 -5.99 -16.19
C HIS A 235 -19.08 -6.44 -16.75
N LEU A 236 -19.59 -5.80 -17.81
CA LEU A 236 -20.86 -6.16 -18.45
C LEU A 236 -20.78 -7.42 -19.34
N ASN A 237 -19.73 -7.62 -20.13
CA ASN A 237 -19.58 -8.77 -21.03
C ASN A 237 -19.33 -10.07 -20.26
N LEU A 238 -18.78 -9.99 -19.04
CA LEU A 238 -18.67 -11.13 -18.13
C LEU A 238 -20.04 -11.57 -17.55
N GLN A 239 -21.14 -10.85 -17.83
CA GLN A 239 -22.50 -11.26 -17.43
C GLN A 239 -23.01 -12.54 -18.12
N GLU A 240 -22.33 -13.06 -19.15
CA GLU A 240 -22.65 -14.42 -19.64
C GLU A 240 -22.24 -15.52 -18.64
N HIS A 241 -21.42 -15.20 -17.64
CA HIS A 241 -21.21 -16.04 -16.47
C HIS A 241 -22.15 -15.60 -15.35
N LYS A 242 -23.14 -16.47 -15.07
CA LYS A 242 -24.16 -16.36 -14.00
C LYS A 242 -23.64 -15.56 -12.80
N SER A 243 -24.29 -14.44 -12.50
CA SER A 243 -24.24 -13.82 -11.18
C SER A 243 -24.57 -14.89 -10.14
N ALA A 244 -23.55 -15.47 -9.53
CA ALA A 244 -23.75 -16.35 -8.40
C ALA A 244 -24.30 -15.46 -7.29
N GLU A 245 -25.53 -15.70 -6.85
CA GLU A 245 -25.97 -15.18 -5.55
C GLU A 245 -25.00 -15.74 -4.51
N VAL A 246 -24.08 -14.89 -4.05
CA VAL A 246 -23.13 -15.27 -3.02
C VAL A 246 -23.90 -15.36 -1.72
N SER A 247 -24.23 -16.59 -1.29
CA SER A 247 -24.89 -16.86 -0.02
C SER A 247 -23.89 -16.69 1.13
N GLY A 248 -23.69 -15.44 1.55
CA GLY A 248 -22.84 -15.04 2.67
C GLY A 248 -21.42 -14.58 2.29
N PRO A 249 -20.55 -14.35 3.28
CA PRO A 249 -19.19 -13.84 3.06
C PRO A 249 -18.31 -14.79 2.24
N TYR A 250 -17.91 -14.39 1.04
CA TYR A 250 -16.93 -15.09 0.22
C TYR A 250 -15.53 -14.52 0.41
N LEU A 251 -14.59 -15.34 0.88
CA LEU A 251 -13.18 -14.99 0.99
C LEU A 251 -12.53 -14.91 -0.39
N LEU A 252 -12.05 -13.74 -0.79
CA LEU A 252 -11.35 -13.61 -2.06
C LEU A 252 -10.05 -14.42 -2.06
N PRO A 253 -9.66 -15.05 -3.18
CA PRO A 253 -8.40 -15.80 -3.30
C PRO A 253 -7.19 -14.89 -3.55
N ILE A 254 -7.23 -13.64 -3.08
CA ILE A 254 -6.15 -12.65 -3.20
C ILE A 254 -5.97 -11.90 -1.88
N ARG A 255 -4.80 -11.30 -1.68
CA ARG A 255 -4.48 -10.45 -0.52
C ARG A 255 -3.81 -9.18 -1.00
N ALA A 256 -4.22 -8.03 -0.47
CA ALA A 256 -3.59 -6.76 -0.83
C ALA A 256 -2.28 -6.60 -0.06
N LEU A 257 -1.16 -6.46 -0.76
CA LEU A 257 0.12 -6.13 -0.15
C LEU A 257 0.24 -4.65 0.15
N ASN A 258 -0.26 -3.78 -0.73
CA ASN A 258 -0.25 -2.34 -0.54
C ASN A 258 -1.60 -1.84 -0.02
N GLU A 259 -2.63 -1.84 -0.88
CA GLU A 259 -3.90 -1.22 -0.56
C GLU A 259 -5.10 -1.82 -1.30
N VAL A 260 -6.27 -1.62 -0.69
CA VAL A 260 -7.58 -1.79 -1.30
C VAL A 260 -8.20 -0.41 -1.48
N PHE A 261 -8.70 -0.12 -2.68
CA PHE A 261 -9.45 1.09 -2.97
C PHE A 261 -10.87 0.75 -3.39
N ILE A 262 -11.85 1.47 -2.85
CA ILE A 262 -13.26 1.31 -3.19
C ILE A 262 -13.84 2.68 -3.57
N GLY A 263 -14.45 2.78 -4.74
CA GLY A 263 -15.13 4.00 -5.18
C GLY A 263 -15.79 3.86 -6.56
N GLU A 264 -16.57 4.87 -6.94
CA GLU A 264 -17.12 5.03 -8.29
C GLU A 264 -16.00 5.02 -9.34
N SER A 265 -16.21 4.29 -10.44
CA SER A 265 -15.23 4.12 -11.53
C SER A 265 -14.94 5.44 -12.25
N LEU A 266 -15.96 6.31 -12.37
CA LEU A 266 -15.78 7.65 -12.90
C LEU A 266 -15.42 8.61 -11.76
N SER A 267 -14.19 9.13 -11.79
CA SER A 267 -13.63 9.97 -10.72
C SER A 267 -14.38 11.27 -10.42
N SER A 268 -15.23 11.74 -11.33
CA SER A 268 -16.09 12.92 -11.13
C SER A 268 -17.40 12.60 -10.40
N ARG A 269 -17.71 11.31 -10.18
CA ARG A 269 -18.87 10.88 -9.41
C ARG A 269 -18.48 10.64 -7.96
N ALA A 270 -19.20 11.28 -7.04
CA ALA A 270 -19.01 11.05 -5.62
C ALA A 270 -19.56 9.67 -5.23
N SER A 271 -18.71 8.87 -4.58
CA SER A 271 -19.05 7.57 -4.02
C SER A 271 -19.91 7.76 -2.77
N TYR A 272 -21.03 7.05 -2.69
CA TYR A 272 -21.87 6.96 -1.50
C TYR A 272 -21.81 5.54 -0.95
N TYR A 273 -21.54 5.41 0.35
CA TYR A 273 -21.45 4.13 1.04
C TYR A 273 -21.75 4.32 2.54
N GLU A 274 -21.95 3.20 3.23
CA GLU A 274 -21.94 3.13 4.68
C GLU A 274 -20.63 2.46 5.11
N ILE A 275 -19.99 2.96 6.16
CA ILE A 275 -18.72 2.43 6.70
C ILE A 275 -18.86 2.12 8.19
N SER A 276 -18.29 1.00 8.63
CA SER A 276 -18.10 0.66 10.04
C SER A 276 -16.63 0.29 10.25
N VAL A 277 -16.04 0.79 11.34
CA VAL A 277 -14.63 0.59 11.70
C VAL A 277 -14.58 -0.14 13.04
N ASP A 278 -13.83 -1.25 13.10
CA ASP A 278 -13.68 -2.13 14.26
C ASP A 278 -15.00 -2.45 14.97
N ASP A 279 -16.01 -2.86 14.17
CA ASP A 279 -17.37 -3.20 14.63
C ASP A 279 -18.12 -2.05 15.35
N GLY A 280 -17.65 -0.81 15.13
CA GLY A 280 -18.33 0.40 15.55
C GLY A 280 -19.62 0.69 14.76
N PRO A 281 -20.32 1.78 15.10
CA PRO A 281 -21.55 2.16 14.41
C PRO A 281 -21.32 2.41 12.93
N TRP A 282 -22.34 2.12 12.12
CA TRP A 282 -22.34 2.43 10.69
C TRP A 282 -22.56 3.92 10.46
N GLU A 283 -21.65 4.55 9.73
CA GLU A 283 -21.72 5.95 9.34
C GLU A 283 -21.98 6.07 7.83
N LYS A 284 -22.90 6.97 7.45
CA LYS A 284 -23.13 7.30 6.04
C LYS A 284 -22.03 8.22 5.54
N GLN A 285 -21.39 7.84 4.44
CA GLN A 285 -20.27 8.58 3.91
C GLN A 285 -20.41 8.88 2.42
N LYS A 286 -20.12 10.13 2.05
CA LYS A 286 -20.03 10.56 0.66
C LYS A 286 -18.68 11.22 0.40
N SER A 287 -17.95 10.73 -0.60
CA SER A 287 -16.53 11.04 -0.78
C SER A 287 -16.05 10.64 -2.18
N SER A 288 -14.76 10.80 -2.49
CA SER A 288 -14.16 10.24 -3.71
C SER A 288 -13.80 8.75 -3.59
N GLY A 289 -14.15 8.11 -2.48
CA GLY A 289 -13.88 6.70 -2.21
C GLY A 289 -13.11 6.47 -0.91
N LEU A 290 -12.83 5.21 -0.63
CA LEU A 290 -12.07 4.74 0.52
C LEU A 290 -10.76 4.09 0.06
N ASN A 291 -9.65 4.48 0.68
CA ASN A 291 -8.37 3.77 0.59
C ASN A 291 -8.09 3.06 1.92
N VAL A 292 -7.71 1.80 1.89
CA VAL A 292 -7.26 1.02 3.06
C VAL A 292 -5.91 0.42 2.72
N CYS A 293 -4.85 0.75 3.47
CA CYS A 293 -3.50 0.30 3.17
C CYS A 293 -2.83 -0.45 4.32
N THR A 294 -1.81 -1.25 4.01
CA THR A 294 -0.90 -1.89 4.96
C THR A 294 0.31 -0.99 5.26
N GLY A 295 1.18 -1.39 6.19
CA GLY A 295 2.46 -0.72 6.41
C GLY A 295 3.40 -0.81 5.19
N THR A 296 3.20 -1.76 4.29
CA THR A 296 3.89 -1.78 2.99
C THR A 296 3.32 -0.70 2.06
N GLY A 297 1.98 -0.60 1.96
CA GLY A 297 1.29 0.40 1.16
C GLY A 297 1.40 1.84 1.69
N SER A 298 1.83 2.01 2.94
CA SER A 298 2.06 3.33 3.55
C SER A 298 3.16 4.14 2.88
N LYS A 299 3.97 3.53 1.99
CA LYS A 299 4.99 4.19 1.14
C LYS A 299 4.54 4.35 -0.33
N ALA A 300 3.37 3.83 -0.68
CA ALA A 300 2.86 3.76 -2.04
C ALA A 300 1.83 4.88 -2.32
N TRP A 301 0.69 4.55 -2.93
CA TRP A 301 -0.34 5.52 -3.28
C TRP A 301 -0.95 6.15 -2.01
N SER A 302 -1.16 5.37 -0.96
CA SER A 302 -1.75 5.84 0.31
C SER A 302 -0.95 6.99 0.95
N TYR A 303 0.39 6.95 0.87
CA TYR A 303 1.25 8.06 1.29
C TYR A 303 0.93 9.35 0.52
N ASN A 304 0.86 9.23 -0.80
CA ASN A 304 0.78 10.39 -1.69
C ASN A 304 -0.55 11.12 -1.60
N ILE A 305 -1.64 10.41 -1.28
CA ILE A 305 -2.96 11.05 -1.07
C ILE A 305 -3.13 11.62 0.34
N ASN A 306 -2.30 11.22 1.31
CA ASN A 306 -2.40 11.66 2.71
C ASN A 306 -1.32 12.67 3.12
N LYS A 307 -0.20 12.74 2.39
CA LYS A 307 0.91 13.64 2.70
C LYS A 307 0.52 15.10 2.54
N MET A 308 1.14 15.96 3.34
CA MET A 308 1.01 17.40 3.24
C MET A 308 2.13 17.98 2.39
N ALA A 309 1.76 18.92 1.52
CA ALA A 309 2.72 19.76 0.81
C ALA A 309 3.19 20.89 1.73
N PHE A 310 4.44 21.32 1.55
CA PHE A 310 5.02 22.47 2.26
C PHE A 310 4.09 23.69 2.24
N GLN A 311 3.50 24.00 1.09
CA GLN A 311 2.59 25.14 0.92
C GLN A 311 1.38 25.06 1.87
N ALA A 312 0.74 23.89 1.99
CA ALA A 312 -0.43 23.74 2.83
C ALA A 312 -0.08 23.92 4.33
N VAL A 313 1.08 23.43 4.76
CA VAL A 313 1.56 23.61 6.14
C VAL A 313 1.90 25.09 6.41
N ASP A 314 2.59 25.75 5.48
CA ASP A 314 2.92 27.18 5.56
C ASP A 314 1.65 28.04 5.69
N GLU A 315 0.65 27.80 4.85
CA GLU A 315 -0.62 28.54 4.87
C GLU A 315 -1.37 28.37 6.20
N VAL A 316 -1.48 27.13 6.71
CA VAL A 316 -2.14 26.85 8.00
C VAL A 316 -1.41 27.51 9.16
N LEU A 317 -0.08 27.41 9.23
CA LEU A 317 0.70 28.02 10.30
C LEU A 317 0.64 29.55 10.26
N LYS A 318 0.62 30.15 9.07
CA LYS A 318 0.40 31.60 8.90
C LYS A 318 -0.96 32.03 9.40
N ILE A 319 -2.02 31.25 9.15
CA ILE A 319 -3.36 31.54 9.69
C ILE A 319 -3.34 31.46 11.23
N ALA A 320 -2.75 30.41 11.81
CA ALA A 320 -2.64 30.27 13.26
C ALA A 320 -1.88 31.43 13.92
N LYS A 321 -0.81 31.91 13.27
CA LYS A 321 -0.05 33.08 13.71
C LYS A 321 -0.86 34.37 13.64
N LYS A 322 -1.68 34.57 12.60
CA LYS A 322 -2.57 35.73 12.47
C LYS A 322 -3.65 35.77 13.56
N GLN A 323 -4.08 34.62 14.06
CA GLN A 323 -5.06 34.50 15.15
C GLN A 323 -4.41 34.65 16.54
N GLU A 324 -3.14 35.06 16.62
CA GLU A 324 -2.38 35.20 17.87
C GLU A 324 -2.26 33.91 18.70
N HIS A 325 -2.55 32.75 18.11
CA HIS A 325 -2.46 31.45 18.75
C HIS A 325 -1.06 30.79 18.64
N LEU A 326 -0.14 31.41 17.89
CA LEU A 326 1.20 30.88 17.67
C LEU A 326 2.27 31.97 17.81
N ASN A 327 3.03 31.91 18.92
CA ASN A 327 4.10 32.87 19.22
C ASN A 327 5.49 32.33 18.81
N VAL A 328 5.63 31.95 17.53
CA VAL A 328 6.88 31.41 16.98
C VAL A 328 7.20 32.09 15.64
N SER A 329 8.48 32.24 15.31
CA SER A 329 8.90 32.66 13.97
C SER A 329 8.57 31.55 12.97
N LEU A 330 7.94 31.91 11.85
CA LEU A 330 7.63 30.95 10.77
C LEU A 330 8.73 31.05 9.73
N ASP A 331 9.87 30.41 10.02
CA ASP A 331 10.93 30.25 9.03
C ASP A 331 10.72 28.98 8.20
N ARG A 332 11.45 28.90 7.08
CA ARG A 332 11.36 27.77 6.15
C ARG A 332 11.71 26.44 6.83
N LYS A 333 12.67 26.44 7.74
CA LYS A 333 13.15 25.23 8.42
C LYS A 333 12.07 24.63 9.31
N LEU A 334 11.37 25.46 10.09
CA LEU A 334 10.25 25.02 10.91
C LEU A 334 9.15 24.37 10.06
N ILE A 335 8.79 25.00 8.93
CA ILE A 335 7.75 24.47 8.04
C ILE A 335 8.20 23.14 7.43
N GLU A 336 9.47 23.02 7.01
CA GLU A 336 10.05 21.77 6.51
C GLU A 336 10.01 20.67 7.59
N GLU A 337 10.40 20.98 8.83
CA GLU A 337 10.39 20.04 9.95
C GLU A 337 8.98 19.57 10.32
N VAL A 338 8.00 20.48 10.40
CA VAL A 338 6.60 20.14 10.65
C VAL A 338 6.02 19.31 9.50
N THR A 339 6.29 19.70 8.25
CA THR A 339 5.86 18.96 7.06
C THR A 339 6.42 17.54 7.08
N LYS A 340 7.72 17.40 7.35
CA LYS A 340 8.40 16.11 7.43
C LYS A 340 7.85 15.27 8.58
N ALA A 341 7.70 15.84 9.77
CA ALA A 341 7.18 15.13 10.93
C ALA A 341 5.76 14.58 10.70
N TYR A 342 4.88 15.38 10.08
CA TYR A 342 3.54 14.92 9.69
C TYR A 342 3.61 13.79 8.66
N ASN A 343 4.40 13.95 7.59
CA ASN A 343 4.49 12.95 6.54
C ASN A 343 5.13 11.64 7.04
N ASP A 344 6.15 11.72 7.88
CA ASP A 344 6.78 10.56 8.53
C ASP A 344 5.78 9.81 9.43
N SER A 345 4.81 10.51 10.03
CA SER A 345 3.77 9.89 10.86
C SER A 345 2.77 9.01 10.08
N LEU A 346 2.74 9.15 8.74
CA LEU A 346 1.95 8.29 7.86
C LEU A 346 2.62 6.94 7.60
N LEU A 347 3.93 6.84 7.89
CA LEU A 347 4.71 5.63 7.67
C LEU A 347 4.66 4.75 8.91
N TYR A 348 4.44 3.47 8.72
CA TYR A 348 4.46 2.47 9.80
C TYR A 348 5.06 1.16 9.29
N SER A 349 5.41 0.26 10.20
CA SER A 349 6.15 -0.93 9.81
C SER A 349 5.27 -1.87 8.99
N PRO A 350 5.82 -2.48 7.91
CA PRO A 350 5.08 -3.48 7.13
C PRO A 350 4.78 -4.75 7.93
N GLU A 351 5.42 -4.96 9.09
CA GLU A 351 5.21 -6.12 9.95
C GLU A 351 4.10 -5.90 10.99
N GLU A 352 3.56 -4.68 11.13
CA GLU A 352 2.50 -4.36 12.08
C GLU A 352 1.13 -4.87 11.60
N PRO A 353 0.39 -5.67 12.41
CA PRO A 353 -0.88 -6.28 12.02
C PRO A 353 -2.06 -5.29 12.13
N LYS A 354 -1.91 -4.12 11.51
CA LYS A 354 -2.92 -3.08 11.43
C LYS A 354 -2.93 -2.49 10.02
N MET A 355 -4.04 -1.88 9.66
CA MET A 355 -4.19 -1.14 8.41
C MET A 355 -4.61 0.29 8.70
N MET A 356 -4.26 1.21 7.81
CA MET A 356 -4.73 2.58 7.83
C MET A 356 -5.88 2.72 6.83
N PHE A 357 -7.05 3.15 7.29
CA PHE A 357 -8.11 3.59 6.40
C PHE A 357 -8.04 5.10 6.19
N SER A 358 -8.41 5.56 5.01
CA SER A 358 -8.39 6.96 4.60
C SER A 358 -9.55 7.24 3.64
N ILE A 359 -10.50 8.06 4.09
CA ILE A 359 -11.60 8.54 3.27
C ILE A 359 -11.14 9.75 2.45
N ARG A 360 -11.29 9.66 1.13
CA ARG A 360 -10.78 10.67 0.19
C ARG A 360 -11.76 11.80 -0.03
N GLU A 361 -11.33 13.04 0.25
CA GLU A 361 -12.12 14.27 0.09
C GLU A 361 -13.58 14.12 0.64
N PRO A 362 -13.75 13.87 1.96
CA PRO A 362 -15.07 13.65 2.56
C PRO A 362 -15.99 14.86 2.37
N ILE A 363 -17.24 14.63 1.94
CA ILE A 363 -18.27 15.66 1.87
C ILE A 363 -18.95 15.77 3.24
N ALA A 364 -18.76 16.90 3.93
CA ALA A 364 -19.40 17.19 5.21
C ALA A 364 -20.55 18.20 5.05
N ASN A 365 -21.77 17.82 5.44
CA ASN A 365 -22.97 18.67 5.45
C ASN A 365 -23.99 18.16 6.49
N ARG A 366 -25.26 18.61 6.43
CA ARG A 366 -26.30 18.18 7.38
C ARG A 366 -26.58 16.67 7.35
N VAL A 367 -26.30 16.00 6.23
CA VAL A 367 -26.63 14.59 5.98
C VAL A 367 -25.41 13.69 6.13
N PHE A 368 -24.24 14.17 5.73
CA PHE A 368 -22.98 13.44 5.77
C PHE A 368 -22.03 14.10 6.77
N SER A 369 -21.55 13.33 7.73
CA SER A 369 -20.53 13.77 8.68
C SER A 369 -19.40 12.75 8.63
N SER A 370 -18.16 13.23 8.49
CA SER A 370 -16.98 12.40 8.65
C SER A 370 -16.42 12.69 10.04
N SER A 371 -16.67 11.78 10.99
CA SER A 371 -16.13 11.90 12.35
C SER A 371 -14.61 11.77 12.34
N HIS A 372 -14.10 10.85 11.49
CA HIS A 372 -12.69 10.60 11.27
C HIS A 372 -12.41 10.38 9.78
N GLN A 373 -11.57 11.24 9.21
CA GLN A 373 -11.17 11.09 7.80
C GLN A 373 -10.20 9.92 7.60
N ARG A 374 -9.39 9.58 8.61
CA ARG A 374 -8.42 8.50 8.57
C ARG A 374 -8.18 7.94 9.97
N GLY A 375 -7.69 6.71 10.04
CA GLY A 375 -7.33 6.07 11.30
C GLY A 375 -6.68 4.71 11.08
N PHE A 376 -6.10 4.18 12.15
CA PHE A 376 -5.65 2.79 12.18
C PHE A 376 -6.78 1.89 12.66
N SER A 377 -6.88 0.70 12.08
CA SER A 377 -7.92 -0.27 12.38
C SER A 377 -7.43 -1.69 12.10
N SER A 378 -8.12 -2.68 12.67
CA SER A 378 -7.94 -4.09 12.33
C SER A 378 -9.02 -4.60 11.37
N LYS A 379 -10.18 -3.93 11.32
CA LYS A 379 -11.33 -4.30 10.52
C LYS A 379 -12.11 -3.08 10.03
N VAL A 380 -12.38 -3.03 8.73
CA VAL A 380 -13.25 -2.02 8.10
C VAL A 380 -14.29 -2.74 7.27
N CYS A 381 -15.57 -2.47 7.53
CA CYS A 381 -16.69 -2.99 6.76
C CYS A 381 -17.30 -1.84 5.93
N LEU A 382 -17.54 -2.11 4.65
CA LEU A 382 -18.18 -1.17 3.72
C LEU A 382 -19.44 -1.77 3.13
N ARG A 383 -20.50 -0.98 3.04
CA ARG A 383 -21.69 -1.29 2.24
C ARG A 383 -21.82 -0.24 1.15
N SER A 384 -21.77 -0.67 -0.10
CA SER A 384 -21.88 0.22 -1.25
C SER A 384 -23.30 0.74 -1.41
N ARG A 385 -23.40 2.02 -1.75
CA ARG A 385 -24.59 2.70 -2.31
C ARG A 385 -24.25 3.33 -3.67
N CYS A 386 -23.17 2.87 -4.30
CA CYS A 386 -22.67 3.36 -5.57
C CYS A 386 -23.36 2.66 -6.74
N TRP A 387 -23.27 3.24 -7.93
CA TRP A 387 -23.92 2.67 -9.11
C TRP A 387 -22.96 1.93 -10.05
N ASP A 388 -21.76 2.48 -10.25
CA ASP A 388 -20.72 1.91 -11.12
C ASP A 388 -19.38 1.96 -10.39
N ALA A 389 -19.34 1.35 -9.20
CA ALA A 389 -18.16 1.32 -8.35
C ALA A 389 -17.37 0.03 -8.49
N CYS A 390 -16.07 0.16 -8.25
CA CYS A 390 -15.15 -0.96 -8.21
C CYS A 390 -14.38 -0.99 -6.90
N MET A 391 -13.99 -2.20 -6.52
CA MET A 391 -12.99 -2.46 -5.52
C MET A 391 -11.71 -2.91 -6.22
N VAL A 392 -10.63 -2.15 -6.05
CA VAL A 392 -9.33 -2.41 -6.67
C VAL A 392 -8.32 -2.82 -5.62
N VAL A 393 -7.66 -3.96 -5.83
CA VAL A 393 -6.62 -4.52 -4.96
C VAL A 393 -5.25 -4.31 -5.61
N ASP A 394 -4.35 -3.65 -4.90
CA ASP A 394 -2.96 -3.34 -5.31
C ASP A 394 -2.83 -2.66 -6.68
N GLY A 395 -3.89 -1.96 -7.12
CA GLY A 395 -3.96 -1.32 -8.43
C GLY A 395 -4.01 -2.27 -9.63
N GLY A 396 -4.04 -3.59 -9.40
CA GLY A 396 -3.94 -4.61 -10.45
C GLY A 396 -5.21 -5.40 -10.69
N THR A 397 -5.96 -5.73 -9.63
CA THR A 397 -7.16 -6.58 -9.73
C THR A 397 -8.39 -5.82 -9.29
N SER A 398 -9.42 -5.75 -10.14
CA SER A 398 -10.67 -5.03 -9.91
C SER A 398 -11.85 -5.99 -9.77
N PHE A 399 -12.78 -5.67 -8.86
CA PHE A 399 -14.05 -6.36 -8.67
C PHE A 399 -15.18 -5.34 -8.72
N GLU A 400 -16.33 -5.74 -9.25
CA GLU A 400 -17.55 -4.93 -9.19
C GLU A 400 -18.00 -4.73 -7.72
N PHE A 401 -18.40 -3.51 -7.37
CA PHE A 401 -18.78 -3.14 -6.00
C PHE A 401 -19.97 -2.16 -5.96
N ASN A 402 -21.07 -2.54 -6.61
CA ASN A 402 -22.26 -1.71 -6.80
C ASN A 402 -23.24 -1.78 -5.60
N ASP A 403 -24.34 -1.04 -5.67
CA ASP A 403 -25.33 -0.92 -4.58
C ASP A 403 -25.72 -2.29 -4.00
N GLY A 404 -25.66 -2.38 -2.67
CA GLY A 404 -25.90 -3.62 -1.94
C GLY A 404 -24.68 -4.54 -1.79
N ALA A 405 -23.56 -4.27 -2.46
CA ALA A 405 -22.29 -4.94 -2.19
C ALA A 405 -21.77 -4.62 -0.79
N ILE A 406 -21.20 -5.63 -0.12
CA ILE A 406 -20.56 -5.48 1.18
C ILE A 406 -19.15 -6.06 1.12
N ALA A 407 -18.17 -5.30 1.62
CA ALA A 407 -16.80 -5.73 1.79
C ALA A 407 -16.44 -5.73 3.28
N SER A 408 -15.91 -6.84 3.78
CA SER A 408 -15.24 -6.90 5.08
C SER A 408 -13.74 -6.99 4.86
N ILE A 409 -13.05 -5.92 5.18
CA ILE A 409 -11.60 -5.71 4.99
C ILE A 409 -10.94 -5.89 6.35
N MET A 410 -9.99 -6.80 6.49
CA MET A 410 -9.40 -7.13 7.79
C MET A 410 -7.97 -7.60 7.72
N MET A 411 -7.29 -7.56 8.85
CA MET A 411 -5.95 -8.10 9.04
C MET A 411 -6.00 -9.53 9.58
N ASP A 412 -5.20 -10.41 9.00
CA ASP A 412 -4.89 -11.73 9.57
C ASP A 412 -3.40 -12.00 9.40
N THR A 413 -2.71 -12.31 10.50
CA THR A 413 -1.27 -12.57 10.51
C THR A 413 -0.87 -13.83 9.74
N GLU A 414 -1.82 -14.73 9.45
CA GLU A 414 -1.59 -15.89 8.59
C GLU A 414 -1.52 -15.54 7.11
N ASP A 415 -2.01 -14.36 6.72
CA ASP A 415 -1.90 -13.87 5.35
C ASP A 415 -0.58 -13.13 5.09
N ALA A 416 0.32 -13.00 6.07
CA ALA A 416 1.56 -12.24 5.86
C ALA A 416 2.44 -12.83 4.74
N LEU A 417 3.01 -11.96 3.91
CA LEU A 417 3.93 -12.33 2.85
C LEU A 417 5.37 -12.41 3.39
N CYS A 418 6.02 -13.55 3.21
CA CYS A 418 7.41 -13.73 3.56
C CYS A 418 8.34 -13.12 2.51
N THR A 419 9.14 -12.15 2.92
CA THR A 419 10.14 -11.46 2.07
C THR A 419 11.49 -11.42 2.77
N VAL A 420 12.53 -11.03 2.03
CA VAL A 420 13.90 -10.95 2.54
C VAL A 420 14.34 -9.50 2.68
N LEU A 421 15.03 -9.20 3.78
CA LEU A 421 15.84 -8.00 3.96
C LEU A 421 17.32 -8.35 3.97
N LEU A 422 18.08 -7.70 3.09
CA LEU A 422 19.53 -7.69 3.10
C LEU A 422 20.00 -6.30 3.51
N ASP A 423 20.96 -6.25 4.42
CA ASP A 423 21.60 -5.00 4.80
C ASP A 423 22.31 -4.36 3.60
N GLU A 424 22.39 -3.02 3.62
CA GLU A 424 23.33 -2.24 2.82
C GLU A 424 24.79 -2.46 3.28
#